data_AF-S2L6J7-F1
#
_entry.id   AF-S2L6J7-F1
#
_cell.length_a   1.000
_cell.length_b   1.000
_cell.length_c   1.000
_cell.angle_alpha   90.00
_cell.angle_beta   90.00
_cell.angle_gamma   90.00
#
_symmetry.space_group_name_H-M   'P 1'
#
loop_
_entity.id
_entity.type
_entity.pdbx_description
1 polymer ?
#
loop_
_entity_poly.entity_id
_entity_poly.type
_entity_poly.pdbx_seq_one_letter_code
_entity_poly.pdbx_strand_id
1 'polypeptide(L)'
;MTPERLPILETARAVEALEAARIPVAATLVNRVIPEEADGEFLRRRREQEASYLARIDNEFARLPRPRLPLLPTDVHGLEILDDLASRLEAAGF
;
A
#
# COMPACT_ATOMS: atom_id res chain seq x y z
N MET A 1 -0.11 4.90 -0.16
CA MET A 1 -1.59 4.96 -0.04
C MET A 1 -2.09 3.77 0.76
N THR A 2 -3.29 3.82 1.36
CA THR A 2 -3.98 2.65 1.93
C THR A 2 -5.02 2.10 0.93
N PRO A 3 -5.43 0.83 1.04
CA PRO A 3 -6.41 0.21 0.13
C PRO A 3 -7.84 0.68 0.45
N GLU A 4 -8.11 1.96 0.20
CA GLU A 4 -9.38 2.63 0.44
C GLU A 4 -9.72 3.60 -0.70
N ARG A 5 -11.01 3.88 -0.90
CA ARG A 5 -11.48 4.65 -2.07
C ARG A 5 -10.83 6.03 -2.21
N LEU A 6 -10.77 6.81 -1.13
CA LEU A 6 -10.29 8.19 -1.17
C LEU A 6 -8.76 8.26 -1.39
N PRO A 7 -7.91 7.54 -0.62
CA PRO A 7 -6.47 7.51 -0.86
C PRO A 7 -6.06 7.09 -2.28
N ILE A 8 -6.80 6.16 -2.90
CA ILE A 8 -6.57 5.76 -4.30
C ILE A 8 -6.76 6.97 -5.24
N LEU A 9 -7.89 7.67 -5.11
CA LEU A 9 -8.21 8.83 -5.95
C LEU A 9 -7.22 9.99 -5.74
N GLU A 10 -6.80 10.23 -4.50
CA GLU A 10 -5.81 11.25 -4.18
C GLU A 10 -4.44 10.90 -4.77
N THR A 11 -4.04 9.64 -4.67
CA THR A 11 -2.76 9.18 -5.23
C THR A 11 -2.76 9.24 -6.76
N ALA A 12 -3.87 8.88 -7.41
CA ALA A 12 -4.00 9.01 -8.86
C ALA A 12 -3.80 10.46 -9.32
N ARG A 13 -4.48 11.41 -8.66
CA ARG A 13 -4.31 12.85 -8.93
C ARG A 13 -2.89 13.33 -8.67
N ALA A 14 -2.24 12.85 -7.61
CA ALA A 14 -0.86 13.21 -7.29
C ALA A 14 0.13 12.71 -8.35
N VAL A 15 -0.06 11.47 -8.82
CA VAL A 15 0.75 10.89 -9.91
C VAL A 15 0.57 11.70 -11.20
N GLU A 16 -0.68 11.99 -11.60
CA GLU A 16 -0.96 12.81 -12.79
C GLU A 16 -0.31 14.20 -12.69
N ALA A 17 -0.38 14.84 -11.52
CA ALA A 17 0.22 16.16 -11.30
C ALA A 17 1.76 16.13 -11.39
N LEU A 18 2.40 15.11 -10.82
CA LEU A 18 3.85 14.93 -10.90
C LEU A 18 4.31 14.72 -12.34
N GLU A 19 3.57 13.94 -13.12
CA GLU A 19 3.88 13.67 -14.53
C GLU A 19 3.68 14.89 -15.43
N ALA A 20 2.62 15.66 -15.20
CA ALA A 20 2.41 16.93 -15.88
C ALA A 20 3.58 17.90 -15.62
N ALA A 21 4.15 17.86 -14.41
CA ALA A 21 5.35 18.61 -14.04
C ALA A 21 6.67 17.96 -14.53
N ARG A 22 6.60 16.84 -15.26
CA ARG A 22 7.76 16.04 -15.73
C ARG A 22 8.65 15.52 -14.59
N ILE A 23 8.05 15.25 -13.43
CA ILE A 23 8.71 14.61 -12.29
C ILE A 23 8.44 13.10 -12.39
N PRO A 24 9.46 12.25 -12.55
CA PRO A 24 9.27 10.82 -12.67
C PRO A 24 8.78 10.22 -11.33
N VAL A 25 7.73 9.41 -11.40
CA VAL A 25 7.24 8.64 -10.25
C VAL A 25 7.87 7.25 -10.28
N ALA A 26 8.64 6.93 -9.24
CA ALA A 26 9.35 5.66 -9.18
C ALA A 26 8.44 4.47 -8.80
N ALA A 27 7.47 4.68 -7.91
CA ALA A 27 6.60 3.63 -7.38
C ALA A 27 5.38 4.20 -6.65
N THR A 28 4.40 3.36 -6.33
CA THR A 28 3.34 3.63 -5.36
C THR A 28 3.30 2.58 -4.26
N LEU A 29 3.57 2.98 -3.01
CA LEU A 29 3.54 2.07 -1.87
C LEU A 29 2.11 1.86 -1.37
N VAL A 30 1.65 0.61 -1.28
CA VAL A 30 0.36 0.23 -0.69
C VAL A 30 0.60 -0.21 0.75
N ASN A 31 0.19 0.61 1.70
CA ASN A 31 0.43 0.39 3.12
C ASN A 31 -0.81 -0.14 3.83
N ARG A 32 -0.61 -0.80 4.99
CA ARG A 32 -1.66 -1.32 5.87
C ARG A 32 -2.56 -2.37 5.23
N VAL A 33 -1.99 -3.24 4.39
CA VAL A 33 -2.71 -4.38 3.82
C VAL A 33 -3.01 -5.39 4.92
N ILE A 34 -4.25 -5.83 5.06
CA ILE A 34 -4.64 -6.77 6.12
C ILE A 34 -3.92 -8.11 5.90
N PRO A 35 -3.07 -8.57 6.85
CA PRO A 35 -2.35 -9.83 6.71
C PRO A 35 -3.29 -11.03 6.56
N GLU A 36 -2.84 -12.09 5.90
CA GLU A 36 -3.65 -13.31 5.71
C GLU A 36 -3.91 -14.02 7.04
N GLU A 37 -2.92 -13.99 7.93
CA GLU A 37 -2.95 -14.54 9.28
C GLU A 37 -3.84 -13.76 10.25
N ALA A 38 -4.31 -12.57 9.89
CA ALA A 38 -5.20 -11.78 10.72
C ALA A 38 -6.58 -12.47 10.85
N ASP A 39 -7.01 -12.78 12.06
CA ASP A 39 -8.12 -13.69 12.32
C ASP A 39 -9.42 -12.98 12.74
N GLY A 40 -10.51 -13.76 12.80
CA GLY A 40 -11.83 -13.26 13.17
C GLY A 40 -12.70 -12.80 11.99
N GLU A 41 -14.01 -12.89 12.21
CA GLU A 41 -15.04 -12.69 11.18
C GLU A 41 -15.00 -11.26 10.59
N PHE A 42 -14.77 -10.27 11.45
CA PHE A 42 -14.65 -8.87 11.07
C PHE A 42 -13.48 -8.61 10.13
N LEU A 43 -12.28 -9.12 10.47
CA LEU A 43 -11.08 -8.92 9.65
C LEU A 43 -11.16 -9.71 8.33
N ARG A 44 -11.79 -10.88 8.34
CA ARG A 44 -12.11 -11.63 7.11
C ARG A 44 -12.96 -10.79 6.15
N ARG A 45 -14.08 -10.20 6.62
CA ARG A 45 -14.94 -9.32 5.79
C ARG A 45 -14.20 -8.07 5.32
N ARG A 46 -13.36 -7.48 6.18
CA ARG A 46 -12.53 -6.33 5.81
C ARG A 46 -11.55 -6.69 4.69
N ARG A 47 -10.91 -7.86 4.75
CA ARG A 47 -9.99 -8.35 3.70
C ARG A 47 -10.71 -8.60 2.37
N GLU A 48 -11.93 -9.14 2.40
CA GLU A 48 -12.75 -9.30 1.18
C GLU A 48 -13.05 -7.95 0.51
N GLN A 49 -13.42 -6.94 1.30
CA GLN A 49 -13.61 -5.58 0.80
C GLN A 49 -12.29 -4.97 0.30
N GLU A 50 -11.20 -5.15 1.06
CA GLU A 50 -9.85 -4.68 0.72
C GLU A 50 -9.37 -5.26 -0.62
N ALA A 51 -9.65 -6.54 -0.90
CA ALA A 51 -9.27 -7.18 -2.15
C ALA A 51 -9.83 -6.43 -3.39
N SER A 52 -11.03 -5.87 -3.29
CA SER A 52 -11.59 -5.05 -4.38
C SER A 52 -10.80 -3.75 -4.60
N TYR A 53 -10.29 -3.14 -3.53
CA TYR A 53 -9.46 -1.94 -3.61
C TYR A 53 -8.04 -2.27 -4.09
N LEU A 54 -7.46 -3.40 -3.66
CA LEU A 54 -6.17 -3.87 -4.16
C LEU A 54 -6.23 -4.16 -5.67
N ALA A 55 -7.28 -4.83 -6.15
CA ALA A 55 -7.48 -5.05 -7.58
C ALA A 55 -7.60 -3.73 -8.35
N ARG A 56 -8.31 -2.74 -7.78
CA ARG A 56 -8.37 -1.40 -8.38
C ARG A 56 -6.99 -0.73 -8.43
N ILE A 57 -6.22 -0.78 -7.35
CA ILE A 57 -4.85 -0.23 -7.30
C ILE A 57 -3.95 -0.90 -8.35
N ASP A 58 -4.04 -2.22 -8.49
CA ASP A 58 -3.25 -2.99 -9.46
C ASP A 58 -3.55 -2.54 -10.89
N ASN A 59 -4.82 -2.27 -11.20
CA ASN A 59 -5.25 -1.78 -12.50
C ASN A 59 -4.87 -0.30 -12.73
N GLU A 60 -5.19 0.58 -11.78
CA GLU A 60 -5.04 2.04 -11.90
C GLU A 60 -3.56 2.46 -11.95
N PHE A 61 -2.70 1.74 -11.25
CA PHE A 61 -1.27 2.03 -11.18
C PHE A 61 -0.41 0.96 -11.89
N ALA A 62 -0.98 0.19 -12.83
CA ALA A 62 -0.36 -0.97 -13.48
C ALA A 62 1.08 -0.74 -14.02
N ARG A 63 1.39 0.48 -14.42
CA ARG A 63 2.70 0.91 -14.95
C ARG A 63 3.76 1.27 -13.89
N LEU A 64 3.35 1.47 -12.65
CA LEU A 64 4.25 1.82 -11.54
C LEU A 64 4.47 0.59 -10.66
N PRO A 65 5.67 0.31 -10.18
CA PRO A 65 5.88 -0.69 -9.15
C PRO A 65 5.02 -0.39 -7.88
N ARG A 66 4.45 -1.44 -7.26
CA ARG A 66 3.41 -1.32 -6.21
C ARG A 66 3.69 -2.23 -4.99
N PRO A 67 4.77 -2.01 -4.23
CA PRO A 67 5.05 -2.82 -3.05
C PRO A 67 3.91 -2.72 -2.03
N ARG A 68 3.68 -3.81 -1.31
CA ARG A 68 2.63 -3.93 -0.29
C ARG A 68 3.26 -4.13 1.07
N LEU A 69 2.86 -3.30 2.03
CA LEU A 69 3.24 -3.44 3.43
C LEU A 69 2.04 -3.88 4.25
N PRO A 70 2.23 -4.88 5.13
CA PRO A 70 1.15 -5.36 5.98
C PRO A 70 0.74 -4.32 7.02
N LEU A 71 -0.50 -4.41 7.48
CA LEU A 71 -0.93 -3.78 8.72
C LEU A 71 -0.24 -4.50 9.89
N LEU A 72 0.58 -3.77 10.64
CA LEU A 72 1.25 -4.28 11.83
C LEU A 72 0.30 -4.30 13.04
N PRO A 73 0.51 -5.22 14.01
CA PRO A 73 -0.34 -5.35 15.19
C PRO A 73 -0.20 -4.20 16.18
N THR A 74 0.89 -3.43 16.07
CA THR A 74 1.20 -2.28 16.91
C THR A 74 1.57 -1.08 16.06
N ASP A 75 1.52 0.11 16.66
CA ASP A 75 2.02 1.31 16.02
C ASP A 75 3.51 1.20 15.70
N VAL A 76 3.90 1.81 14.58
CA VAL A 76 5.30 1.89 14.16
C VAL A 76 5.99 2.99 14.98
N HIS A 77 6.72 2.57 16.01
CA HIS A 77 7.49 3.47 16.86
C HIS A 77 8.80 2.82 17.30
N GLY A 78 9.88 3.60 17.29
CA GLY A 78 11.23 3.12 17.59
C GLY A 78 11.96 2.58 16.35
N LEU A 79 13.29 2.47 16.46
CA LEU A 79 14.16 2.07 15.35
C LEU A 79 13.95 0.62 14.92
N GLU A 80 13.70 -0.27 15.87
CA GLU A 80 13.56 -1.71 15.63
C GLU A 80 12.44 -2.04 14.62
N ILE A 81 11.28 -1.39 14.75
CA ILE A 81 10.14 -1.61 13.84
C ILE A 81 10.41 -0.94 12.48
N LEU A 82 11.15 0.18 12.45
CA LEU A 82 11.54 0.83 11.20
C LEU A 82 12.52 -0.05 10.41
N ASP A 83 13.46 -0.71 11.08
CA ASP A 83 14.40 -1.64 10.45
C ASP A 83 13.70 -2.89 9.89
N ASP A 84 12.69 -3.43 10.60
CA ASP A 84 11.85 -4.51 10.06
C ASP A 84 11.10 -4.05 8.80
N LEU A 85 10.53 -2.84 8.81
CA LEU A 85 9.82 -2.29 7.66
C LEU A 85 10.74 -2.06 6.46
N ALA A 86 11.95 -1.53 6.71
CA ALA A 86 12.97 -1.34 5.69
C ALA A 86 13.38 -2.69 5.08
N SER A 87 13.64 -3.70 5.90
CA SER A 87 14.00 -5.05 5.45
C SER A 87 12.91 -5.67 4.57
N ARG A 88 11.63 -5.43 4.89
CA ARG A 88 10.50 -5.88 4.05
C ARG A 88 10.43 -5.17 2.71
N LEU A 89 10.73 -3.86 2.68
CA LEU A 89 10.80 -3.09 1.43
C LEU A 89 11.94 -3.58 0.55
N GLU A 90 13.13 -3.76 1.13
CA GLU A 90 14.30 -4.29 0.41
C GLU A 90 14.01 -5.67 -0.18
N ALA A 91 13.39 -6.56 0.59
CA ALA A 91 12.97 -7.89 0.12
C ALA A 91 11.93 -7.83 -1.01
N ALA A 92 11.10 -6.77 -1.05
CA ALA A 92 10.15 -6.51 -2.13
C ALA A 92 10.79 -5.81 -3.34
N GLY A 93 12.09 -5.49 -3.28
CA GLY A 93 12.85 -4.84 -4.35
C GLY A 93 12.79 -3.31 -4.33
N PHE A 94 12.62 -2.69 -3.16
CA PHE A 94 12.50 -1.24 -2.97
C PHE A 94 13.47 -0.68 -1.94
#